data_AF-A0A2D4EWG7-F1
#
_entry.id   AF-A0A2D4EWG7-F1
#
_cell.length_a   1.000
_cell.length_b   1.000
_cell.length_c   1.000
_cell.angle_alpha   90.00
_cell.angle_beta   90.00
_cell.angle_gamma   90.00
#
_symmetry.space_group_name_H-M   'P 1'
#
loop_
_entity.id
_entity.type
_entity.pdbx_description
1 polymer ?
#
loop_
_entity_poly.entity_id
_entity_poly.type
_entity_poly.pdbx_seq_one_letter_code
_entity_poly.pdbx_strand_id
1 'polypeptide(L)'
;IDELPAKQGYYLQGDYLRCVAEVGSFEHNLSTDLLNHLVFVQKVFMKEVNEVIQKVSGGEQPIPLWNEHDGTNDGEKPKILLYSLSLQFKGIQVTATTPSMWAVRFETGLIELELSNRIQAKTMPGGASYLKLFGKCQVDLNLALGQII
;
A
#
# COMPACT_ATOMS: atom_id res chain seq x y z
N ILE A 1 -16.87 9.48 -31.75
CA ILE A 1 -16.63 9.70 -30.31
C ILE A 1 -16.65 8.32 -29.70
N ASP A 2 -15.47 7.73 -29.53
CA ASP A 2 -15.29 6.38 -28.98
C ASP A 2 -15.47 6.42 -27.47
N GLU A 3 -16.55 5.81 -26.98
CA GLU A 3 -16.77 5.57 -25.57
C GLU A 3 -16.18 4.20 -25.23
N LEU A 4 -15.01 4.18 -24.57
CA LEU A 4 -14.39 2.94 -24.11
C LEU A 4 -15.32 2.22 -23.13
N PRO A 5 -15.49 0.89 -23.23
CA PRO A 5 -16.29 0.14 -22.27
C PRO A 5 -15.57 0.15 -20.91
N ALA A 6 -16.13 0.88 -19.94
CA ALA A 6 -15.73 0.78 -18.55
C ALA A 6 -15.79 -0.70 -18.15
N LYS A 7 -14.63 -1.27 -17.80
CA LYS A 7 -14.50 -2.66 -17.38
C LYS A 7 -15.21 -2.80 -16.03
N GLN A 8 -16.53 -3.00 -16.06
CA GLN A 8 -17.39 -2.93 -14.89
C GLN A 8 -17.23 -4.21 -14.07
N GLY A 9 -16.34 -4.16 -13.07
CA GLY A 9 -16.32 -5.15 -12.00
C GLY A 9 -17.61 -5.03 -11.18
N TYR A 10 -18.24 -6.16 -10.87
CA TYR A 10 -19.44 -6.17 -10.02
C TYR A 10 -19.00 -5.95 -8.57
N TYR A 11 -19.64 -5.02 -7.85
CA TYR A 11 -19.38 -4.80 -6.43
C TYR A 11 -20.28 -5.70 -5.58
N LEU A 12 -19.68 -6.34 -4.56
CA LEU A 12 -20.41 -6.98 -3.47
C LEU A 12 -21.32 -5.95 -2.78
N GLN A 13 -22.60 -6.32 -2.67
CA GLN A 13 -23.62 -5.58 -1.93
C GLN A 13 -23.57 -5.96 -0.45
N GLY A 14 -23.92 -5.02 0.42
CA GLY A 14 -23.89 -5.16 1.88
C GLY A 14 -23.20 -3.98 2.55
N ASP A 15 -23.28 -3.93 3.88
CA ASP A 15 -22.61 -2.90 4.69
C ASP A 15 -21.08 -3.02 4.53
N TYR A 16 -20.41 -1.89 4.39
CA TYR A 16 -18.97 -1.84 4.21
C TYR A 16 -18.36 -0.60 4.85
N LEU A 17 -17.11 -0.73 5.29
CA LEU A 17 -16.33 0.40 5.77
C LEU A 17 -15.79 1.19 4.57
N ARG A 18 -16.14 2.47 4.48
CA ARG A 18 -15.57 3.40 3.51
C ARG A 18 -14.59 4.33 4.22
N CYS A 19 -13.33 4.30 3.80
CA CYS A 19 -12.31 5.23 4.25
C CYS A 19 -11.83 6.05 3.07
N VAL A 20 -11.88 7.38 3.19
CA VAL A 20 -11.33 8.32 2.22
C VAL A 20 -10.39 9.23 2.99
N ALA A 21 -9.14 9.33 2.53
CA ALA A 21 -8.17 10.25 3.12
C ALA A 21 -7.46 11.03 2.01
N GLU A 22 -7.34 12.33 2.26
CA GLU A 22 -6.59 13.24 1.41
C GLU A 22 -5.34 13.69 2.19
N VAL A 23 -4.19 13.52 1.56
CA VAL A 23 -2.89 13.91 2.09
C VAL A 23 -2.38 15.09 1.27
N GLY A 24 -1.95 16.13 1.98
CA GLY A 24 -1.38 17.32 1.37
C GLY A 24 -0.09 17.05 0.61
N SER A 25 0.52 18.11 0.08
CA SER A 25 1.84 18.00 -0.54
C SER A 25 2.91 17.75 0.53
N PHE A 26 3.89 16.95 0.18
CA PHE A 26 5.09 16.75 1.00
C PHE A 26 6.29 17.30 0.25
N GLU A 27 6.93 18.33 0.81
CA GLU A 27 8.12 18.95 0.21
C GLU A 27 9.28 18.89 1.20
N HIS A 28 10.41 18.32 0.77
CA HIS A 28 11.56 18.19 1.65
C HIS A 28 12.90 18.26 0.93
N ASN A 29 13.86 18.93 1.57
CA ASN A 29 15.24 19.03 1.11
C ASN A 29 16.12 18.13 1.97
N LEU A 30 16.76 17.17 1.34
CA LEU A 30 17.67 16.23 1.95
C LEU A 30 19.11 16.67 1.69
N SER A 31 19.68 17.37 2.67
CA SER A 31 21.11 17.66 2.72
C SER A 31 21.94 16.38 2.80
N THR A 32 23.22 16.44 2.46
CA THR A 32 24.11 15.27 2.58
C THR A 32 24.18 14.75 4.02
N ASP A 33 24.23 15.62 5.01
CA ASP A 33 24.18 15.24 6.43
C ASP A 33 22.90 14.48 6.78
N LEU A 34 21.72 14.96 6.34
CA LEU A 34 20.45 14.27 6.57
C LEU A 34 20.35 12.96 5.79
N LEU A 35 20.83 12.90 4.54
CA LEU A 35 20.91 11.67 3.75
C LEU A 35 21.73 10.61 4.48
N ASN A 36 22.89 10.98 5.03
CA ASN A 36 23.73 10.07 5.79
C ASN A 36 23.01 9.51 7.03
N HIS A 37 22.28 10.36 7.76
CA HIS A 37 21.46 9.92 8.89
C HIS A 37 20.31 9.00 8.46
N LEU A 38 19.60 9.32 7.38
CA LEU A 38 18.51 8.48 6.88
C LEU A 38 19.00 7.13 6.39
N VAL A 39 20.15 7.06 5.71
CA VAL A 39 20.78 5.80 5.31
C VAL A 39 21.16 4.97 6.54
N PHE A 40 21.64 5.60 7.61
CA PHE A 40 21.90 4.91 8.86
C PHE A 40 20.62 4.33 9.48
N VAL A 41 19.56 5.15 9.62
CA VAL A 41 18.26 4.71 10.15
C VAL A 41 17.67 3.58 9.31
N GLN A 42 17.70 3.71 7.98
CA GLN A 42 17.20 2.70 7.06
C GLN A 42 17.97 1.37 7.19
N LYS A 43 19.30 1.42 7.34
CA LYS A 43 20.12 0.21 7.57
C LYS A 43 19.76 -0.49 8.88
N VAL A 44 19.60 0.27 9.97
CA VAL A 44 19.23 -0.29 11.27
C VAL A 44 17.81 -0.86 11.22
N PHE A 45 16.86 -0.13 10.61
CA PHE A 45 15.49 -0.60 10.45
C PHE A 45 15.42 -1.89 9.61
N MET A 46 16.15 -1.95 8.49
CA MET A 46 16.21 -3.16 7.67
C MET A 46 16.84 -4.34 8.42
N LYS A 47 17.83 -4.09 9.28
CA LYS A 47 18.36 -5.13 10.16
C LYS A 47 17.28 -5.65 11.12
N GLU A 48 16.53 -4.77 11.78
CA GLU A 48 15.44 -5.17 12.67
C GLU A 48 14.34 -5.95 11.94
N VAL A 49 13.91 -5.47 10.76
CA VAL A 49 12.93 -6.18 9.93
C VAL A 49 13.44 -7.57 9.55
N ASN A 50 14.71 -7.69 9.15
CA ASN A 50 15.31 -8.98 8.82
C ASN A 50 15.39 -9.90 10.05
N GLU A 51 15.69 -9.36 11.24
CA GLU A 51 15.66 -10.14 12.48
C GLU A 51 14.25 -10.63 12.80
N VAL A 52 13.23 -9.79 12.63
CA VAL A 52 11.83 -10.18 12.83
C VAL A 52 11.41 -11.25 11.83
N ILE A 53 11.69 -11.05 10.54
CA ILE A 53 11.38 -12.03 9.49
C ILE A 53 12.09 -13.36 9.78
N GLN A 54 13.36 -13.34 10.18
CA GLN A 54 14.10 -14.57 10.51
C GLN A 54 13.53 -15.26 11.75
N LYS A 55 13.14 -14.51 12.79
CA LYS A 55 12.47 -15.06 13.97
C LYS A 55 11.10 -15.68 13.62
N VAL A 56 10.36 -15.09 12.69
CA VAL A 56 9.02 -15.56 12.27
C VAL A 56 9.10 -16.65 11.18
N SER A 57 10.16 -16.68 10.37
CA SER A 57 10.35 -17.67 9.29
C SER A 57 11.15 -18.91 9.75
N GLY A 58 11.89 -18.80 10.85
CA GLY A 58 12.71 -19.87 11.41
C GLY A 58 11.94 -20.77 12.37
N GLY A 59 11.12 -21.68 11.84
CA GLY A 59 11.01 -23.03 12.40
C GLY A 59 9.77 -23.42 13.21
N GLU A 60 8.77 -22.56 13.38
CA GLU A 60 7.41 -23.03 13.68
C GLU A 60 6.48 -22.48 12.62
N GLN A 61 5.70 -23.36 11.99
CA GLN A 61 4.56 -22.97 11.16
C GLN A 61 3.84 -21.81 11.87
N PRO A 62 3.52 -20.70 11.17
CA PRO A 62 2.71 -19.67 11.80
C PRO A 62 1.44 -20.34 12.31
N ILE A 63 1.30 -20.41 13.63
CA ILE A 63 0.12 -20.96 14.27
C ILE A 63 -1.04 -20.10 13.73
N PRO A 64 -2.01 -20.69 13.01
CA PRO A 64 -3.13 -19.92 12.50
C PRO A 64 -3.92 -19.43 13.71
N LEU A 65 -3.73 -18.16 14.09
CA LEU A 65 -4.46 -17.53 15.20
C LEU A 65 -5.98 -17.48 14.98
N TRP A 66 -6.48 -17.97 13.84
CA TRP A 66 -7.89 -17.85 13.44
C TRP A 66 -8.61 -19.20 13.33
N ASN A 67 -8.03 -20.29 13.85
CA ASN A 67 -8.68 -21.61 13.82
C ASN A 67 -8.85 -22.26 15.20
N GLU A 68 -9.07 -21.46 16.26
CA GLU A 68 -9.69 -21.98 17.48
C GLU A 68 -11.20 -21.72 17.46
N HIS A 69 -11.93 -22.69 16.90
CA HIS A 69 -13.23 -23.09 17.41
C HIS A 69 -13.42 -24.58 17.09
N ASP A 70 -13.04 -25.43 18.04
CA ASP A 70 -13.64 -26.75 18.16
C ASP A 70 -14.60 -26.69 19.34
N GLY A 71 -15.88 -26.82 19.04
CA GLY A 71 -16.95 -26.69 20.03
C GLY A 71 -18.29 -26.44 19.39
N THR A 72 -18.88 -27.52 18.86
CA THR A 72 -20.33 -27.73 18.71
C THR A 72 -21.22 -26.48 18.86
N ASN A 73 -21.44 -25.74 17.77
CA ASN A 73 -22.65 -24.95 17.60
C ASN A 73 -22.91 -24.75 16.11
N ASP A 74 -24.12 -25.11 15.70
CA ASP A 74 -24.66 -24.83 14.39
C ASP A 74 -24.75 -23.30 14.20
N GLY A 75 -24.27 -22.81 13.05
CA GLY A 75 -24.74 -21.56 12.45
C GLY A 75 -24.22 -20.21 12.95
N GLU A 76 -23.00 -19.82 12.59
CA GLU A 76 -22.76 -18.56 11.84
C GLU A 76 -21.29 -18.47 11.42
N LYS A 77 -21.01 -18.55 10.11
CA LYS A 77 -19.68 -18.24 9.57
C LYS A 77 -19.35 -16.78 9.92
N PRO A 78 -18.11 -16.45 10.37
CA PRO A 78 -17.75 -15.07 10.68
C PRO A 78 -18.08 -14.16 9.49
N LYS A 79 -18.91 -13.14 9.72
CA LYS A 79 -19.34 -12.19 8.68
C LYS A 79 -18.12 -11.37 8.25
N ILE A 80 -17.69 -11.56 7.02
CA ILE A 80 -16.50 -10.91 6.49
C ILE A 80 -16.79 -9.42 6.28
N LEU A 81 -15.97 -8.55 6.88
CA LEU A 81 -16.10 -7.10 6.74
C LEU A 81 -15.70 -6.67 5.33
N LEU A 82 -16.65 -6.06 4.61
CA LEU A 82 -16.38 -5.39 3.36
C LEU A 82 -15.75 -4.02 3.63
N TYR A 83 -14.79 -3.61 2.81
CA TYR A 83 -14.15 -2.30 2.90
C TYR A 83 -13.74 -1.71 1.55
N SER A 84 -13.63 -0.39 1.53
CA SER A 84 -13.11 0.40 0.42
C SER A 84 -12.30 1.56 0.98
N LEU A 85 -11.01 1.59 0.68
CA LEU A 85 -10.05 2.62 1.05
C LEU A 85 -9.67 3.39 -0.21
N SER A 86 -9.75 4.72 -0.14
CA SER A 86 -9.30 5.63 -1.18
C SER A 86 -8.36 6.66 -0.55
N LEU A 87 -7.12 6.69 -1.01
CA LEU A 87 -6.11 7.65 -0.58
C LEU A 87 -5.72 8.51 -1.78
N GLN A 88 -5.70 9.83 -1.57
CA GLN A 88 -5.23 10.79 -2.55
C GLN A 88 -4.10 11.62 -1.93
N PHE A 89 -2.94 11.66 -2.58
CA PHE A 89 -1.83 12.52 -2.16
C PHE A 89 -1.60 13.59 -3.22
N LYS A 90 -1.49 14.86 -2.80
CA LYS A 90 -1.32 15.99 -3.72
C LYS A 90 0.02 16.00 -4.45
N GLY A 91 1.02 15.34 -3.91
CA GLY A 91 2.34 15.20 -4.53
C GLY A 91 3.45 15.13 -3.50
N ILE A 92 4.55 14.49 -3.88
CA ILE A 92 5.76 14.36 -3.08
C ILE A 92 6.87 15.01 -3.87
N GLN A 93 7.55 15.98 -3.30
CA GLN A 93 8.73 16.60 -3.86
C GLN A 93 9.89 16.46 -2.88
N VAL A 94 10.92 15.76 -3.32
CA VAL A 94 12.14 15.55 -2.53
C VAL A 94 13.33 16.00 -3.35
N THR A 95 14.12 16.92 -2.80
CA THR A 95 15.38 17.36 -3.40
C THR A 95 16.54 16.84 -2.55
N ALA A 96 17.34 15.94 -3.08
CA ALA A 96 18.52 15.39 -2.43
C ALA A 96 19.79 16.08 -2.94
N THR A 97 20.69 16.49 -2.04
CA THR A 97 21.90 17.24 -2.40
C THR A 97 23.18 16.50 -2.03
N THR A 98 24.16 16.56 -2.93
CA THR A 98 25.51 16.03 -2.70
C THR A 98 26.42 17.12 -2.10
N PRO A 99 27.58 16.73 -1.52
CA PRO A 99 28.57 17.71 -1.03
C PRO A 99 29.15 18.58 -2.15
N SER A 100 29.13 18.07 -3.39
CA SER A 100 29.54 18.79 -4.59
C SER A 100 28.45 19.73 -5.14
N MET A 101 27.40 20.00 -4.36
CA MET A 101 26.31 20.91 -4.70
C MET A 101 25.41 20.42 -5.86
N TRP A 102 25.55 19.17 -6.29
CA TRP A 102 24.59 18.56 -7.20
C TRP A 102 23.31 18.24 -6.45
N ALA A 103 22.18 18.39 -7.14
CA ALA A 103 20.86 18.14 -6.60
C ALA A 103 20.09 17.19 -7.52
N VAL A 104 19.46 16.19 -6.91
CA VAL A 104 18.50 15.32 -7.58
C VAL A 104 17.13 15.67 -7.02
N ARG A 105 16.21 16.13 -7.87
CA ARG A 105 14.82 16.41 -7.52
C ARG A 105 13.95 15.26 -8.01
N PHE A 106 13.32 14.59 -7.07
CA PHE A 106 12.24 13.65 -7.30
C PHE A 106 10.92 14.35 -7.04
N GLU A 107 9.97 14.24 -7.96
CA GLU A 107 8.64 14.82 -7.85
C GLU A 107 7.62 13.78 -8.29
N THR A 108 6.54 13.64 -7.53
CA THR A 108 5.37 12.88 -7.96
C THR A 108 4.23 13.84 -8.26
N GLY A 109 3.46 13.53 -9.29
CA GLY A 109 2.14 14.12 -9.47
C GLY A 109 1.16 13.64 -8.40
N LEU A 110 -0.13 13.76 -8.71
CA LEU A 110 -1.20 13.23 -7.86
C LEU A 110 -1.04 11.70 -7.71
N ILE A 111 -1.02 11.21 -6.48
CA ILE A 111 -0.96 9.78 -6.15
C ILE A 111 -2.37 9.35 -5.77
N GLU A 112 -2.93 8.39 -6.49
CA GLU A 112 -4.23 7.80 -6.17
C GLU A 112 -4.08 6.32 -5.84
N LEU A 113 -4.45 5.93 -4.63
CA LEU A 113 -4.51 4.54 -4.19
C LEU A 113 -5.95 4.17 -3.85
N GLU A 114 -6.48 3.15 -4.51
CA GLU A 114 -7.75 2.52 -4.18
C GLU A 114 -7.52 1.07 -3.77
N LEU A 115 -8.07 0.67 -2.63
CA LEU A 115 -7.99 -0.69 -2.14
C LEU A 115 -9.40 -1.16 -1.72
N SER A 116 -9.89 -2.26 -2.28
CA SER A 116 -11.21 -2.79 -1.91
C SER A 116 -11.31 -4.30 -2.09
N ASN A 117 -11.92 -4.96 -1.09
CA ASN A 117 -12.34 -6.36 -1.19
C ASN A 117 -13.79 -6.52 -1.68
N ARG A 118 -14.42 -5.43 -2.17
CA ARG A 118 -15.79 -5.45 -2.70
C ARG A 118 -15.86 -5.84 -4.16
N ILE A 119 -14.77 -5.72 -4.91
CA ILE A 119 -14.77 -5.98 -6.35
C ILE A 119 -14.80 -7.50 -6.56
N GLN A 120 -15.75 -8.01 -7.35
CA GLN A 120 -15.74 -9.40 -7.81
C GLN A 120 -15.17 -9.47 -9.22
N ALA A 121 -14.03 -10.14 -9.38
CA ALA A 121 -13.64 -10.68 -10.68
C ALA A 121 -14.39 -11.99 -10.87
N LYS A 122 -15.28 -12.07 -11.87
CA LYS A 122 -16.07 -13.25 -12.29
C LYS A 122 -15.47 -14.56 -11.77
N THR A 123 -15.89 -15.02 -10.60
CA THR A 123 -15.49 -16.33 -10.06
C THR A 123 -16.51 -17.36 -10.50
N MET A 124 -16.03 -18.43 -11.12
CA MET A 124 -16.84 -19.59 -11.45
C MET A 124 -17.54 -20.13 -10.20
N PRO A 125 -18.77 -20.65 -10.31
CA PRO A 125 -19.47 -21.26 -9.20
C PRO A 125 -18.69 -22.50 -8.73
N GLY A 126 -18.25 -22.52 -7.46
CA GLY A 126 -17.67 -23.71 -6.81
C GLY A 126 -16.29 -23.56 -6.16
N GLY A 127 -15.62 -22.41 -6.27
CA GLY A 127 -14.31 -22.18 -5.63
C GLY A 127 -14.43 -21.66 -4.19
N ALA A 128 -13.63 -22.20 -3.27
CA ALA A 128 -13.54 -21.81 -1.87
C ALA A 128 -13.45 -20.28 -1.67
N SER A 129 -14.19 -19.77 -0.67
CA SER A 129 -14.48 -18.36 -0.41
C SER A 129 -13.30 -17.56 0.16
N TYR A 130 -12.19 -17.44 -0.57
CA TYR A 130 -11.20 -16.40 -0.26
C TYR A 130 -11.70 -15.07 -0.85
N LEU A 131 -11.94 -14.05 -0.01
CA LEU A 131 -12.22 -12.71 -0.54
C LEU A 131 -10.98 -12.19 -1.27
N LYS A 132 -11.18 -11.81 -2.52
CA LYS A 132 -10.14 -11.19 -3.33
C LYS A 132 -10.02 -9.72 -2.97
N LEU A 133 -8.80 -9.28 -2.67
CA LEU A 133 -8.46 -7.88 -2.48
C LEU A 133 -8.01 -7.28 -3.82
N PHE A 134 -8.61 -6.15 -4.20
CA PHE A 134 -8.24 -5.42 -5.41
C PHE A 134 -7.58 -4.10 -5.00
N GLY A 135 -6.47 -3.79 -5.65
CA GLY A 135 -5.74 -2.54 -5.50
C GLY A 135 -5.52 -1.87 -6.85
N LYS A 136 -5.76 -0.57 -6.93
CA LYS A 136 -5.34 0.29 -8.04
C LYS A 136 -4.46 1.39 -7.45
N CYS A 137 -3.27 1.59 -8.03
CA CYS A 137 -2.39 2.68 -7.67
C CYS A 137 -1.97 3.40 -8.96
N GLN A 138 -2.16 4.71 -9.01
CA GLN A 138 -1.70 5.55 -10.11
C GLN A 138 -0.75 6.60 -9.56
N VAL A 139 0.44 6.68 -10.15
CA VAL A 139 1.52 7.57 -9.72
C VAL A 139 2.26 8.08 -10.95
N ASP A 140 2.30 9.39 -11.11
CA ASP A 140 3.16 10.05 -12.10
C ASP A 140 4.48 10.44 -11.44
N LEU A 141 5.60 10.08 -12.06
CA LEU A 141 6.95 10.26 -11.51
C LEU A 141 7.79 11.18 -12.40
N ASN A 142 8.49 12.12 -11.78
CA ASN A 142 9.48 12.98 -12.42
C ASN A 142 10.78 12.96 -11.63
N LEU A 143 11.90 12.85 -12.35
CA LEU A 143 13.23 12.85 -11.78
C LEU A 143 14.11 13.80 -12.58
N ALA A 144 14.68 14.79 -11.91
CA ALA A 144 15.56 15.79 -12.50
C ALA A 144 16.90 15.84 -11.75
N LEU A 145 17.99 16.05 -12.50
CA LEU A 145 19.31 16.34 -11.97
C LEU A 145 19.64 17.81 -12.25
N GLY A 146 20.23 18.49 -11.27
CA GLY A 146 20.68 19.87 -11.38
C GLY A 146 21.81 20.19 -10.43
N GLN A 147 22.12 21.47 -10.28
CA GLN A 147 23.11 21.99 -9.34
C GLN A 147 22.46 23.17 -8.60
N ILE A 148 22.67 23.26 -7.29
CA ILE A 148 22.25 24.43 -6.51
C ILE A 148 23.26 25.55 -6.85
N ILE A 149 22.79 26.73 -7.24
CA ILE A 149 23.63 27.90 -7.52
C ILE A 149 23.59 28.81 -6.31
#